data_AF-A0A9D4C4A9-F1
#
_entry.id   AF-A0A9D4C4A9-F1
#
_cell.length_a   1.000
_cell.length_b   1.000
_cell.length_c   1.000
_cell.angle_alpha   90.00
_cell.angle_beta   90.00
_cell.angle_gamma   90.00
#
_symmetry.space_group_name_H-M   'P 1'
#
loop_
_entity.id
_entity.type
_entity.pdbx_description
1 polymer ?
#
loop_
_entity_poly.entity_id
_entity_poly.type
_entity_poly.pdbx_seq_one_letter_code
_entity_poly.pdbx_strand_id
1 'polypeptide(L)' 'MALEKRFETQKYLSTPDRIEVAEALGLTQLQVKTWYQNRRMKWKKQVRVRDT' A
#
# COMPACT_ATOMS: atom_id res chain seq x y z
N MET A 1 8.66 -5.07 5.48
CA MET A 1 7.61 -6.02 5.01
C MET A 1 7.51 -5.93 3.49
N ALA A 2 7.13 -7.01 2.79
CA ALA A 2 7.01 -7.03 1.33
C ALA A 2 6.06 -5.94 0.77
N LEU A 3 4.96 -5.65 1.48
CA LEU A 3 4.03 -4.56 1.15
C LEU A 3 4.68 -3.18 1.20
N GLU A 4 5.59 -2.95 2.15
CA GLU A 4 6.30 -1.67 2.30
C GLU A 4 7.22 -1.43 1.09
N LYS A 5 7.97 -2.45 0.68
CA LYS A 5 8.87 -2.39 -0.49
C LYS A 5 8.08 -2.11 -1.79
N ARG A 6 6.93 -2.77 -1.98
CA ARG A 6 6.06 -2.51 -3.15
C ARG A 6 5.40 -1.13 -3.06
N PHE A 7 5.06 -0.65 -1.86
CA PHE A 7 4.51 0.68 -1.66
C PHE A 7 5.53 1.79 -1.99
N GLU A 8 6.82 1.58 -1.75
CA GLU A 8 7.87 2.53 -2.12
C GLU A 8 7.85 2.87 -3.61
N THR A 9 7.69 1.86 -4.46
CA THR A 9 7.65 2.00 -5.93
C THR A 9 6.25 2.33 -6.47
N GLN A 10 5.19 1.85 -5.82
CA GLN A 10 3.81 1.96 -6.32
C GLN A 10 2.84 2.30 -5.17
N LYS A 11 2.39 3.57 -5.09
CA LYS A 11 1.50 4.06 -4.00
C LYS A 11 0.04 3.61 -4.15
N TYR A 12 -0.34 3.19 -5.35
CA TYR A 12 -1.71 2.78 -5.71
C TYR A 12 -1.65 1.46 -6.47
N LEU A 13 -2.39 0.46 -6.00
CA LEU A 13 -2.53 -0.79 -6.72
C LEU A 13 -3.73 -0.72 -7.65
N SER A 14 -3.55 -1.24 -8.86
CA SER A 14 -4.67 -1.61 -9.72
C SER A 14 -5.35 -2.88 -9.17
N THR A 15 -6.54 -3.22 -9.68
CA THR A 15 -7.22 -4.48 -9.34
C THR A 15 -6.36 -5.72 -9.61
N PRO A 16 -5.71 -5.88 -10.79
CA PRO A 16 -4.84 -7.03 -11.03
C PRO A 16 -3.62 -7.06 -10.11
N ASP A 17 -2.94 -5.92 -9.90
CA ASP A 17 -1.79 -5.88 -8.97
C ASP A 17 -2.17 -6.29 -7.55
N ARG A 18 -3.38 -5.92 -7.12
CA ARG A 18 -3.89 -6.27 -5.78
C ARG A 18 -4.14 -7.77 -5.66
N ILE A 19 -4.59 -8.44 -6.73
CA ILE A 19 -4.77 -9.89 -6.76
C ILE A 19 -3.41 -10.57 -6.64
N GLU A 20 -2.44 -10.17 -7.46
CA GLU A 20 -1.08 -10.74 -7.42
C GLU A 20 -0.42 -10.58 -6.04
N VAL A 21 -0.53 -9.38 -5.45
CA VAL A 21 0.05 -9.11 -4.12
C VAL A 21 -0.67 -9.90 -3.03
N ALA A 22 -1.97 -10.11 -3.16
CA ALA A 22 -2.76 -10.91 -2.22
C ALA A 22 -2.32 -12.38 -2.28
N GLU A 23 -2.25 -12.96 -3.48
CA GLU A 23 -1.83 -14.35 -3.70
C GLU A 23 -0.39 -14.59 -3.26
N ALA A 24 0.54 -13.71 -3.66
CA ALA A 24 1.96 -13.84 -3.33
C ALA A 24 2.27 -13.76 -1.83
N LEU A 25 1.40 -13.10 -1.05
CA LEU A 25 1.58 -12.92 0.39
C LEU A 25 0.63 -13.78 1.24
N GLY A 26 -0.22 -14.60 0.63
CA GLY A 26 -1.25 -15.37 1.33
C GLY A 26 -2.25 -14.47 2.08
N LEU A 27 -2.51 -13.26 1.56
CA LEU A 27 -3.44 -12.29 2.11
C LEU A 27 -4.71 -12.23 1.27
N THR A 28 -5.78 -11.70 1.85
CA THR A 28 -6.98 -11.36 1.09
C THR A 28 -6.81 -10.02 0.37
N GLN A 29 -7.49 -9.84 -0.75
CA GLN A 29 -7.54 -8.55 -1.45
C GLN A 29 -8.01 -7.40 -0.54
N LEU A 30 -8.90 -7.69 0.43
CA LEU A 30 -9.37 -6.72 1.40
C LEU A 30 -8.24 -6.28 2.34
N GLN A 31 -7.43 -7.21 2.87
CA GLN A 31 -6.29 -6.88 3.71
C GLN A 31 -5.26 -6.03 2.96
N VAL A 32 -4.96 -6.38 1.71
CA VAL A 32 -4.06 -5.58 0.86
C VAL A 32 -4.65 -4.19 0.62
N LYS A 33 -5.94 -4.09 0.30
CA LYS A 33 -6.64 -2.81 0.12
C LYS A 33 -6.56 -1.93 1.38
N THR A 34 -6.93 -2.48 2.54
CA THR A 34 -6.93 -1.76 3.82
C THR A 34 -5.53 -1.31 4.20
N TRP A 35 -4.52 -2.17 4.03
CA TRP A 35 -3.13 -1.80 4.29
C TRP A 35 -2.68 -0.64 3.40
N TYR A 36 -2.96 -0.68 2.09
CA TYR A 36 -2.61 0.40 1.17
C TYR A 36 -3.35 1.71 1.48
N GLN A 37 -4.62 1.63 1.90
CA GLN A 37 -5.37 2.81 2.36
C GLN A 37 -4.73 3.45 3.59
N ASN A 38 -4.45 2.66 4.62
CA ASN A 38 -3.80 3.12 5.85
C ASN A 38 -2.41 3.69 5.58
N ARG A 39 -1.65 3.02 4.70
CA ARG A 39 -0.29 3.43 4.36
C ARG A 39 -0.25 4.77 3.62
N ARG A 40 -1.22 5.04 2.73
CA ARG A 40 -1.37 6.35 2.07
C ARG A 40 -1.72 7.46 3.04
N MET A 41 -2.58 7.20 4.04
CA MET A 41 -2.88 8.19 5.08
C MET A 41 -1.62 8.58 5.85
N LYS A 42 -0.81 7.60 6.25
CA LYS A 42 0.48 7.85 6.91
C LYS A 42 1.45 8.63 6.01
N TRP A 43 1.54 8.27 4.73
CA TRP A 43 2.38 8.96 3.76
C TRP A 43 1.95 10.42 3.56
N LYS A 44 0.66 10.70 3.36
CA LYS A 44 0.14 12.08 3.24
C LYS A 44 0.46 12.92 4.48
N LYS A 45 0.34 12.34 5.69
CA LYS A 45 0.73 13.02 6.93
C LYS A 45 2.23 13.37 6.95
N GLN A 46 3.08 12.44 6.51
CA GLN A 46 4.54 12.65 6.44
C GLN A 46 4.94 13.72 5.41
N VAL A 47 4.27 13.75 4.25
CA VAL A 47 4.51 14.78 3.23
C VAL A 47 4.13 16.16 3.78
N ARG A 48 2.92 16.30 4.35
CA ARG A 48 2.46 17.57 4.93
C ARG A 48 3.36 18.09 6.06
N VAL A 49 3.96 17.21 6.87
CA VAL A 49 4.90 17.60 7.94
C VAL A 49 6.24 18.08 7.37
N ARG A 50 6.65 17.63 6.18
CA ARG A 50 7.88 18.11 5.53
C ARG A 50 7.72 19.48 4.86
N ASP A 51 6.49 19.88 4.55
CA ASP A 51 6.20 21.17 3.91
C ASP A 51 6.00 22.32 4.91
N THR A 52 6.06 22.04 6.22
CA THR A 52 6.01 23.00 7.34
C THR A 52 7.32 23.03 8.09
#